data_AF-A0AA35WJN2-F1
#
_entry.id   AF-A0AA35WJN2-F1
#
_cell.length_a   1.000
_cell.length_b   1.000
_cell.length_c   1.000
_cell.angle_alpha   90.00
_cell.angle_beta   90.00
_cell.angle_gamma   90.00
#
_symmetry.space_group_name_H-M   'P 1'
#
loop_
_entity.id
_entity.type
_entity.pdbx_description
1 polymer ?
#
loop_
_entity_poly.entity_id
_entity_poly.type
_entity_poly.pdbx_seq_one_letter_code
_entity_poly.pdbx_strand_id
1 'polypeptide(L)'
;MWEVFSGGKSPYPGTNPVTLVQMLEKGERLPKPYNSACSDEIYTMMLTCWEAVPDERPSFKTLYNNASKIIGGIAGYLEIGFNPFTAVTSCGEDGGRATTESSVMQEGRKE
;
A
#
# COMPACT_ATOMS: atom_id res chain seq x y z
N MET A 1 5.32 6.59 5.49
CA MET A 1 4.01 7.13 5.94
C MET A 1 4.16 8.39 6.77
N TRP A 2 5.01 8.40 7.81
CA TRP A 2 5.24 9.59 8.65
C TRP A 2 5.56 10.87 7.84
N GLU A 3 6.45 10.78 6.85
CA GLU A 3 6.82 11.93 6.00
C GLU A 3 5.60 12.57 5.33
N VAL A 4 4.68 11.76 4.78
CA VAL A 4 3.45 12.26 4.14
C VAL A 4 2.60 13.06 5.13
N PHE A 5 2.33 12.50 6.31
CA PHE A 5 1.52 13.18 7.33
C PHE A 5 2.26 14.35 8.00
N SER A 6 3.58 14.37 7.99
CA SER A 6 4.37 15.50 8.50
C SER A 6 4.45 16.69 7.54
N GLY A 7 3.97 16.52 6.30
CA GLY A 7 4.12 17.52 5.23
C GLY A 7 5.52 17.50 4.59
N GLY A 8 6.15 16.34 4.50
CA GLY A 8 7.47 16.16 3.87
C GLY A 8 8.66 16.55 4.76
N LYS A 9 8.50 16.54 6.09
CA LYS A 9 9.64 16.78 6.99
C LYS A 9 10.63 15.63 6.91
N SER A 10 11.91 15.97 7.07
CA SER A 10 12.97 14.96 7.18
C SER A 10 12.86 14.20 8.50
N PRO A 11 12.87 12.84 8.50
CA PRO A 11 12.88 12.06 9.73
C PRO A 11 14.21 12.22 10.47
N TYR A 12 14.16 12.35 11.79
CA TYR A 12 15.34 12.48 12.67
C TYR A 12 16.35 13.55 12.21
N PRO A 13 15.93 14.82 11.98
CA PRO A 13 16.80 15.84 11.41
C PRO A 13 18.02 16.10 12.31
N GLY A 14 19.21 16.10 11.73
CA GLY A 14 20.47 16.37 12.44
C GLY A 14 20.95 15.25 13.37
N THR A 15 20.29 14.09 13.38
CA THR A 15 20.71 12.95 14.21
C THR A 15 21.83 12.17 13.54
N ASN A 16 22.91 11.89 14.27
CA ASN A 16 24.00 11.04 13.78
C ASN A 16 23.50 9.58 13.60
N PRO A 17 23.89 8.85 12.53
CA PRO A 17 23.46 7.47 12.30
C PRO A 17 23.73 6.51 13.46
N VAL A 18 24.86 6.65 14.17
CA VAL A 18 25.20 5.80 15.32
C VAL A 18 24.25 6.05 16.48
N THR A 19 23.98 7.33 16.80
CA THR A 19 23.00 7.71 17.82
C THR A 19 21.59 7.27 17.43
N LEU A 20 21.24 7.37 16.15
CA LEU A 20 19.93 6.94 15.65
C LEU A 20 19.71 5.46 15.89
N VAL A 21 20.70 4.59 15.59
CA VAL A 21 20.59 3.15 15.87
C VAL A 21 20.33 2.91 17.36
N GLN A 22 21.07 3.58 18.25
CA GLN A 22 20.90 3.43 19.70
C GLN A 22 19.52 3.90 20.19
N MET A 23 18.97 4.98 19.62
CA MET A 23 17.61 5.44 19.93
C MET A 23 16.57 4.41 19.48
N LEU A 24 16.73 3.86 18.26
CA LEU A 24 15.81 2.88 17.71
C LEU A 24 15.82 1.56 18.51
N GLU A 25 16.99 1.12 18.98
CA GLU A 25 17.16 -0.04 19.86
C GLU A 25 16.47 0.13 21.22
N LYS A 26 16.42 1.37 21.74
CA LYS A 26 15.67 1.72 22.96
C LYS A 26 14.15 1.80 22.75
N GLY A 27 13.67 1.62 21.53
CA GLY A 27 12.26 1.74 21.18
C GLY A 27 11.81 3.17 20.90
N GLU A 28 12.73 4.14 20.82
CA GLU A 28 12.36 5.51 20.44
C GLU A 28 11.92 5.55 18.97
N ARG A 29 10.83 6.27 18.69
CA ARG A 29 10.25 6.42 17.36
C ARG A 29 9.91 7.88 17.09
N LEU A 30 9.66 8.21 15.82
CA LEU A 30 9.24 9.56 15.43
C LEU A 30 7.91 9.90 16.14
N PRO A 31 7.78 11.11 16.71
CA PRO A 31 6.55 11.52 17.38
C PRO A 31 5.39 11.64 16.40
N LYS A 32 4.16 11.52 16.90
CA LYS A 32 2.95 11.78 16.10
C LYS A 32 3.00 13.20 15.52
N PRO A 33 2.81 13.38 14.19
CA PRO A 33 2.66 14.70 13.60
C PRO A 33 1.54 15.52 14.25
N TYR A 34 1.85 16.76 14.65
CA TYR A 34 0.90 17.68 15.31
C TYR A 34 -0.06 18.35 14.31
N ASN A 35 -0.86 17.56 13.60
CA ASN A 35 -1.92 18.08 12.73
C ASN A 35 -3.17 17.21 12.79
N SER A 36 -4.28 17.76 12.29
CA SER A 36 -5.58 17.08 12.26
C SER A 36 -5.66 15.93 11.27
N ALA A 37 -4.76 15.88 10.28
CA ALA A 37 -4.74 14.82 9.28
C ALA A 37 -4.22 13.49 9.83
N CYS A 38 -3.34 13.53 10.85
CA CYS A 38 -2.83 12.33 11.50
C CYS A 38 -3.69 11.97 12.73
N SER A 39 -4.66 11.06 12.54
CA SER A 39 -5.42 10.51 13.66
C SER A 39 -4.58 9.57 14.53
N ASP A 40 -5.05 9.24 15.73
CA ASP A 40 -4.38 8.25 16.59
C ASP A 40 -4.33 6.87 15.92
N GLU A 41 -5.37 6.48 15.19
CA GLU A 41 -5.40 5.21 14.44
C GLU A 41 -4.33 5.14 13.37
N ILE A 42 -4.10 6.23 12.63
CA ILE A 42 -3.03 6.32 11.63
C ILE A 42 -1.67 6.19 12.32
N TYR A 43 -1.46 6.91 13.43
CA TYR A 43 -0.20 6.84 14.14
C TYR A 43 0.07 5.47 14.77
N THR A 44 -0.93 4.83 15.37
CA THR A 44 -0.84 3.45 15.86
C THR A 44 -0.46 2.49 14.74
N MET A 45 -1.03 2.64 13.54
CA MET A 45 -0.63 1.85 12.37
C MET A 45 0.85 2.09 12.01
N MET A 46 1.34 3.33 12.07
CA MET A 46 2.77 3.61 11.86
C MET A 46 3.65 2.91 12.90
N LEU A 47 3.24 2.87 14.16
CA LEU A 47 3.98 2.18 15.22
C LEU A 47 4.10 0.68 14.96
N THR A 48 3.03 0.02 14.48
CA THR A 48 3.10 -1.41 14.13
C THR A 48 4.11 -1.71 13.01
N CYS A 49 4.33 -0.76 12.09
CA CYS A 49 5.36 -0.89 11.06
C CYS A 49 6.79 -0.78 11.62
N TRP A 50 6.95 -0.26 12.84
CA TRP A 50 8.23 -0.03 13.49
C TRP A 50 8.49 -0.97 14.67
N GLU A 51 7.80 -2.11 14.71
CA GLU A 51 8.07 -3.16 15.69
C GLU A 51 9.53 -3.63 15.64
N ALA A 52 10.08 -3.87 16.82
CA ALA A 52 11.46 -4.32 16.97
C ALA A 52 11.65 -5.71 16.37
N VAL A 53 10.68 -6.60 16.60
CA VAL A 53 10.64 -7.96 16.03
C VAL A 53 10.11 -7.85 14.59
N PRO A 54 10.87 -8.29 13.58
CA PRO A 54 10.45 -8.19 12.17
C PRO A 54 9.13 -8.91 11.87
N ASP A 55 8.89 -10.06 12.50
CA ASP A 55 7.71 -10.89 12.27
C ASP A 55 6.41 -10.29 12.85
N GLU A 56 6.52 -9.35 13.79
CA GLU A 56 5.38 -8.61 14.36
C GLU A 56 4.94 -7.44 13.46
N ARG A 57 5.74 -7.11 12.42
CA ARG A 57 5.39 -6.04 11.49
C ARG A 57 4.27 -6.50 10.56
N PRO A 58 3.29 -5.64 10.27
CA PRO A 58 2.18 -6.01 9.39
C PRO A 58 2.68 -6.26 7.97
N SER A 59 2.09 -7.26 7.32
CA SER A 59 2.26 -7.43 5.87
C SER A 59 1.72 -6.21 5.12
N PHE A 60 2.22 -5.98 3.90
CA PHE A 60 1.69 -4.92 3.03
C PHE A 60 0.18 -5.06 2.77
N LYS A 61 -0.34 -6.29 2.66
CA LYS A 61 -1.78 -6.54 2.50
C LYS A 61 -2.56 -6.06 3.72
N THR A 62 -2.08 -6.36 4.92
CA THR A 62 -2.67 -5.88 6.18
C THR A 62 -2.61 -4.36 6.26
N LEU A 63 -1.45 -3.77 5.92
CA LEU A 63 -1.24 -2.32 5.94
C LEU A 63 -2.18 -1.59 4.98
N TYR A 64 -2.32 -2.08 3.75
CA TYR A 64 -3.25 -1.55 2.76
C TYR A 64 -4.70 -1.60 3.27
N ASN A 65 -5.15 -2.75 3.78
CA ASN A 65 -6.51 -2.89 4.29
C ASN A 65 -6.78 -1.92 5.45
N ASN A 66 -5.82 -1.73 6.36
CA ASN A 66 -5.96 -0.82 7.48
C ASN A 66 -5.95 0.65 7.02
N ALA A 67 -5.01 1.01 6.14
CA ALA A 67 -4.92 2.35 5.56
C ALA A 67 -6.19 2.71 4.79
N SER A 68 -6.72 1.81 3.95
CA SER A 68 -7.94 2.03 3.18
C SER A 68 -9.16 2.24 4.08
N LYS A 69 -9.28 1.49 5.18
CA LYS A 69 -10.38 1.66 6.14
C LYS A 69 -10.35 3.01 6.85
N ILE A 70 -9.16 3.45 7.26
CA ILE A 70 -9.00 4.69 8.05
C ILE A 70 -9.00 5.92 7.14
N ILE A 71 -8.24 5.89 6.05
CA ILE A 71 -8.06 7.02 5.13
C ILE A 71 -9.25 7.15 4.17
N GLY A 72 -9.90 6.04 3.79
CA GLY A 72 -11.07 6.07 2.91
C GLY A 72 -12.21 6.95 3.46
N GLY A 73 -12.33 7.08 4.78
CA GLY A 73 -13.28 8.01 5.41
C GLY A 73 -12.85 9.48 5.39
N ILE A 74 -11.55 9.76 5.26
CA ILE A 74 -10.95 11.11 5.36
C ILE A 74 -10.75 11.72 3.96
N ALA A 75 -10.45 10.88 2.97
CA ALA A 75 -10.09 11.29 1.63
C ALA A 75 -11.01 10.63 0.60
N GLY A 76 -12.29 11.04 0.58
CA GLY A 76 -13.27 10.56 -0.42
C GLY A 76 -12.93 10.91 -1.88
N TYR A 77 -11.85 11.67 -2.11
CA TYR A 77 -11.27 11.96 -3.42
C TYR A 77 -10.07 11.07 -3.78
N LEU A 78 -9.54 10.31 -2.82
CA LEU A 78 -8.50 9.31 -3.05
C LEU A 78 -9.19 7.96 -3.20
N GLU A 79 -9.49 7.58 -4.44
CA GLU A 79 -9.86 6.21 -4.77
C GLU A 79 -8.65 5.29 -4.51
N ILE A 80 -8.52 4.76 -3.29
CA ILE A 80 -7.53 3.72 -2.95
C ILE A 80 -7.96 2.36 -3.56
N GLY A 81 -8.93 2.35 -4.50
CA GLY A 81 -9.53 1.16 -5.11
C GLY A 81 -8.63 0.37 -6.06
N PHE A 82 -7.42 0.83 -6.37
CA PHE A 82 -6.45 0.02 -7.11
C PHE A 82 -5.70 -0.88 -6.12
N ASN A 83 -6.12 -2.14 -6.01
CA ASN A 83 -5.34 -3.17 -5.32
C ASN A 83 -4.32 -3.78 -6.30
N PRO A 84 -3.05 -3.36 -6.29
CA PRO A 84 -2.05 -3.90 -7.21
C PRO A 84 -1.81 -5.41 -6.99
N PHE A 85 -2.19 -5.95 -5.82
CA PHE A 85 -2.03 -7.36 -5.50
C PHE A 85 -3.04 -8.26 -6.22
N THR A 86 -4.18 -7.74 -6.69
CA THR A 86 -5.11 -8.49 -7.56
C THR A 86 -4.79 -8.30 -9.04
N ALA A 87 -4.11 -7.20 -9.42
CA ALA A 87 -3.72 -6.95 -10.81
C ALA A 87 -2.55 -7.84 -11.27
N VAL A 88 -1.71 -8.33 -10.36
CA VAL A 88 -0.56 -9.18 -10.68
C VAL A 88 -0.95 -10.57 -11.23
N THR A 89 -2.19 -11.02 -11.00
CA THR A 89 -2.68 -12.33 -11.48
C THR A 89 -3.08 -12.32 -12.97
N SER A 90 -3.06 -11.17 -13.66
CA SER A 90 -3.55 -11.11 -15.06
C SER A 90 -2.49 -11.32 -16.16
N CYS A 91 -1.22 -11.56 -15.84
CA CYS A 91 -0.21 -11.84 -16.87
C CYS A 91 0.52 -13.16 -16.62
N GLY A 92 -0.01 -14.25 -17.20
CA GLY A 92 0.76 -15.43 -17.60
C GLY A 92 0.34 -16.78 -17.01
N GLU A 93 -0.65 -17.44 -17.63
CA GLU A 93 -0.66 -18.92 -17.74
C GLU A 93 -0.70 -19.30 -19.22
N ASP A 94 0.48 -19.63 -19.76
CA ASP A 94 0.67 -20.35 -21.01
C ASP A 94 0.32 -21.84 -20.80
N GLY A 95 -0.55 -22.41 -21.65
CA GLY A 95 -0.86 -23.84 -21.63
C GLY A 95 -2.06 -24.21 -22.50
N GLY A 96 -1.85 -24.25 -23.82
CA GLY A 96 -2.91 -24.23 -24.83
C GLY A 96 -3.58 -25.54 -25.22
N ARG A 97 -4.42 -25.46 -26.27
CA ARG A 97 -4.59 -26.47 -27.32
C ARG A 97 -5.34 -25.85 -28.52
N ALA A 98 -4.68 -25.85 -29.67
CA ALA A 98 -5.27 -25.50 -30.96
C ALA A 98 -5.90 -26.73 -31.63
N THR A 99 -7.05 -26.55 -32.28
CA THR A 99 -7.54 -27.27 -33.47
C THR A 99 -8.57 -26.36 -34.16
N THR A 100 -8.16 -25.55 -35.14
CA THR A 100 -8.34 -25.69 -36.61
C THR A 100 -9.76 -25.44 -37.14
N GLU A 101 -9.89 -24.35 -37.93
CA GLU A 101 -10.57 -24.15 -39.24
C GLU A 101 -11.94 -24.84 -39.49
N SER A 102 -12.94 -24.30 -40.20
CA SER A 102 -13.10 -23.18 -41.14
C SER A 102 -14.60 -23.04 -41.42
N SER A 103 -15.14 -21.82 -41.58
CA SER A 103 -16.15 -21.56 -42.62
C SER A 103 -16.37 -20.06 -42.79
N VAL A 104 -15.82 -19.57 -43.90
CA VAL A 104 -16.25 -18.38 -44.63
C VAL A 104 -17.67 -18.64 -45.17
N MET A 105 -18.58 -17.67 -45.07
CA MET A 105 -19.26 -17.09 -46.24
C MET A 105 -20.29 -16.03 -45.84
N GLN A 106 -20.16 -14.89 -46.52
CA GLN A 106 -21.15 -13.84 -46.73
C GLN A 106 -22.35 -14.39 -47.52
N GLU A 107 -23.52 -13.73 -47.42
CA GLU A 107 -24.29 -13.12 -48.53
C GLU A 107 -25.73 -12.81 -48.03
N GLY A 108 -26.33 -11.72 -48.52
CA GLY A 108 -27.60 -11.19 -48.01
C GLY A 108 -28.89 -11.53 -48.78
N ARG A 109 -29.95 -10.80 -48.39
CA ARG A 109 -31.20 -10.44 -49.08
C ARG A 109 -32.36 -11.46 -49.16
N LYS A 110 -33.56 -10.87 -48.98
CA LYS A 110 -34.96 -11.28 -49.20
C LYS A 110 -35.60 -11.81 -47.91
N GLU A 111 -36.70 -11.25 -47.42
CA GLU A 111 -37.91 -10.76 -48.12
C GLU A 111 -38.36 -9.36 -47.65
#